data_AF-A0A366DQA8-F1
#
_entry.id   AF-A0A366DQA8-F1
#
_cell.length_a   1.000
_cell.length_b   1.000
_cell.length_c   1.000
_cell.angle_alpha   90.00
_cell.angle_beta   90.00
_cell.angle_gamma   90.00
#
_symmetry.space_group_name_H-M   'P 1'
#
loop_
_entity.id
_entity.type
_entity.pdbx_description
1 polymer ?
#
loop_
_entity_poly.entity_id
_entity_poly.type
_entity_poly.pdbx_seq_one_letter_code
_entity_poly.pdbx_strand_id
1 'polypeptide(L)' 'MKASVDLSEDGLLIIKNGQVTRVEPKQHGQDTIIWKNGQVLDVERNDRIRVDGQEVI' A
#
# COMPACT_ATOMS: atom_id res chain seq x y z
N MET A 1 17.17 -6.12 -15.28
CA MET A 1 15.79 -5.97 -15.80
C MET A 1 15.36 -4.52 -15.63
N LYS A 2 14.51 -4.03 -16.53
CA LYS A 2 13.86 -2.71 -16.41
C LYS A 2 12.36 -2.93 -16.44
N ALA A 3 11.63 -2.35 -15.49
CA ALA A 3 10.18 -2.31 -15.49
C ALA A 3 9.73 -0.92 -15.97
N SER A 4 8.65 -0.87 -16.75
CA SER A 4 7.97 0.37 -17.06
C SER A 4 6.88 0.60 -16.02
N VAL A 5 6.73 1.83 -15.55
CA VAL A 5 5.69 2.24 -14.60
C VAL A 5 4.86 3.32 -15.27
N ASP A 6 3.54 3.16 -15.25
CA ASP A 6 2.62 4.23 -15.61
C ASP A 6 2.51 5.21 -14.44
N LEU A 7 2.91 6.45 -14.67
CA LEU A 7 2.91 7.51 -13.66
C LEU A 7 1.57 8.26 -13.60
N SER A 8 0.60 7.92 -14.45
CA SER A 8 -0.75 8.50 -14.43
C SER A 8 -1.67 7.83 -13.41
N GLU A 9 -1.27 6.69 -12.86
CA GLU A 9 -2.07 5.92 -11.91
C GLU A 9 -1.51 6.03 -10.48
N ASP A 10 -2.38 6.26 -9.51
CA ASP A 10 -2.00 6.22 -8.08
C ASP A 10 -1.72 4.78 -7.64
N GLY A 11 -0.76 4.59 -6.74
CA GLY A 11 -0.43 3.27 -6.21
C GLY A 11 0.85 3.21 -5.41
N LEU A 12 1.03 2.09 -4.71
CA LEU A 12 2.29 1.73 -4.07
C LEU A 12 2.93 0.58 -4.86
N LEU A 13 4.19 0.75 -5.27
CA LEU A 13 4.97 -0.29 -5.93
C LEU A 13 6.01 -0.85 -4.97
N ILE A 14 6.02 -2.17 -4.83
CA ILE A 14 7.00 -2.90 -4.02
C ILE A 14 7.95 -3.64 -4.96
N ILE A 15 9.24 -3.34 -4.82
CA ILE A 15 10.30 -3.96 -5.61
C ILE A 15 11.08 -4.92 -4.71
N LYS A 16 11.04 -6.21 -5.02
CA LYS A 16 11.76 -7.25 -4.25
C LYS A 16 12.21 -8.36 -5.20
N ASN A 17 13.49 -8.75 -5.10
CA ASN A 17 14.08 -9.84 -5.89
C ASN A 17 13.86 -9.70 -7.42
N GLY A 18 13.89 -8.47 -7.93
CA GLY A 18 13.69 -8.19 -9.37
C GLY A 18 12.24 -8.27 -9.84
N GLN A 19 11.27 -8.48 -8.94
CA GLN A 19 9.84 -8.44 -9.23
C GLN A 19 9.22 -7.15 -8.68
N VAL A 20 8.21 -6.64 -9.39
CA VAL A 20 7.40 -5.50 -8.97
C VAL A 20 6.02 -6.04 -8.60
N THR A 21 5.58 -5.76 -7.39
CA THR A 21 4.20 -6.02 -6.93
C THR A 21 3.51 -4.69 -6.73
N ARG A 22 2.37 -4.50 -7.41
CA ARG A 22 1.52 -3.33 -7.22
C ARG A 22 0.57 -3.58 -6.05
N VAL A 23 0.50 -2.61 -5.15
CA VAL A 23 -0.46 -2.55 -4.06
C VAL A 23 -1.49 -1.49 -4.44
N GLU A 24 -2.71 -1.94 -4.74
CA GLU A 24 -3.79 -1.07 -5.21
C GLU A 24 -4.18 -0.03 -4.14
N PRO A 25 -4.38 1.25 -4.51
CA PRO A 25 -4.90 2.25 -3.59
C PRO A 25 -6.21 1.81 -2.95
N LYS A 26 -6.34 2.06 -1.65
CA LYS A 26 -7.65 2.00 -0.97
C LYS A 26 -8.34 3.36 -1.15
N GLN A 27 -9.68 3.39 -1.13
CA GLN A 27 -10.42 4.66 -1.10
C GLN A 27 -10.13 5.48 0.17
N HIS A 28 -9.94 4.80 1.30
CA HIS A 28 -9.52 5.37 2.57
C HIS A 28 -8.91 4.25 3.45
N GLY A 29 -8.02 4.60 4.37
CA GLY A 29 -7.46 3.64 5.33
C GLY A 29 -5.96 3.80 5.55
N GLN A 30 -5.36 2.78 6.16
CA GLN A 30 -3.93 2.67 6.40
C GLN A 30 -3.46 1.26 6.07
N ASP A 31 -2.36 1.18 5.34
CA ASP A 31 -1.59 -0.04 5.18
C ASP A 31 -0.28 0.07 5.98
N THR A 32 0.21 -1.05 6.52
CA THR A 32 1.49 -1.10 7.23
C THR A 32 2.49 -1.90 6.40
N ILE A 33 3.64 -1.29 6.07
CA ILE A 33 4.75 -1.97 5.39
C ILE A 33 5.75 -2.43 6.43
N ILE A 34 6.03 -3.72 6.47
CA ILE A 34 6.99 -4.31 7.41
C ILE A 34 8.30 -4.56 6.68
N TRP A 35 9.38 -3.98 7.21
CA TRP A 35 10.73 -4.14 6.68
C TRP A 35 11.51 -5.16 7.50
N LYS A 36 12.30 -6.00 6.84
CA LYS A 36 13.26 -6.90 7.47
C LYS A 36 14.50 -7.04 6.60
N ASN A 37 15.67 -6.80 7.20
CA ASN A 37 16.97 -6.92 6.53
C ASN A 37 17.07 -6.11 5.23
N GLY A 38 16.53 -4.88 5.23
CA GLY A 38 16.58 -3.98 4.07
C GLY A 38 15.61 -4.35 2.93
N GLN A 39 14.70 -5.29 3.15
CA GLN A 39 13.69 -5.70 2.18
C GLN A 39 12.29 -5.60 2.78
N VAL A 40 11.28 -5.39 1.93
CA VAL A 40 9.88 -5.54 2.37
C VAL A 40 9.66 -7.00 2.72
N LEU A 41 9.23 -7.27 3.96
CA LEU A 41 8.84 -8.60 4.41
C LEU A 41 7.37 -8.84 4.03
N ASP A 42 6.50 -7.98 4.56
CA ASP A 42 5.05 -8.10 4.50
C ASP A 42 4.38 -6.73 4.30
N VAL A 43 3.14 -6.75 3.81
CA VAL A 43 2.23 -5.60 3.74
C VAL A 43 0.92 -5.99 4.40
N GLU A 44 0.57 -5.32 5.49
CA GLU A 44 -0.70 -5.53 6.16
C GLU A 44 -1.73 -4.53 5.63
N ARG A 45 -2.83 -5.07 5.09
CA ARG A 45 -3.94 -4.32 4.48
C ARG A 45 -5.10 -4.29 5.46
N ASN A 46 -5.19 -3.23 6.27
CA ASN A 46 -6.23 -3.14 7.30
C ASN A 46 -7.47 -2.40 6.78
N ASP A 47 -8.64 -2.85 7.21
CA ASP A 47 -9.90 -2.12 7.05
C ASP A 47 -10.32 -1.57 8.41
N ARG A 48 -10.47 -0.25 8.49
CA ARG A 48 -10.85 0.43 9.73
C ARG A 48 -12.26 0.96 9.61
N ILE A 49 -13.19 0.31 10.29
CA ILE A 49 -14.56 0.79 10.44
C ILE A 49 -14.61 1.68 11.69
N ARG A 50 -15.05 2.93 11.53
CA ARG A 50 -15.32 3.81 12.67
C ARG A 50 -16.76 3.61 13.09
N VAL A 51 -16.96 3.25 14.36
CA VAL A 51 -18.27 2.88 14.90
C VAL A 51 -19.06 4.11 15.36
N ASP A 52 -18.40 5.18 15.84
CA ASP A 52 -19.05 6.43 16.29
C ASP A 52 -18.21 7.68 15.94
N GLY A 53 -18.88 8.84 15.76
CA GLY A 53 -18.23 10.16 15.60
C GLY A 53 -18.43 10.87 14.27
N GLN A 54 -19.61 10.73 13.66
CA GLN A 54 -20.04 11.57 12.54
C GLN A 54 -21.10 12.58 13.02
N GLU A 55 -20.78 13.38 14.03
CA GLU A 55 -21.51 14.64 14.21
C GLU A 55 -21.02 15.59 13.12
N VAL A 56 -21.80 15.64 12.05
CA VAL A 56 -21.71 16.68 11.02
C VAL A 56 -21.96 18.01 11.71
N ILE A 57 -20.99 18.92 11.68
CA ILE A 57 -21.26 20.36 11.83
C ILE A 57 -21.73 20.87 10.47
#